data_AF-A0A2N7VR68-F1
#
_entry.id   AF-A0A2N7VR68-F1
#
_cell.length_a   1.000
_cell.length_b   1.000
_cell.length_c   1.000
_cell.angle_alpha   90.00
_cell.angle_beta   90.00
_cell.angle_gamma   90.00
#
_symmetry.space_group_name_H-M   'P 1'
#
loop_
_entity.id
_entity.type
_entity.pdbx_description
1 polymer ?
#
loop_
_entity_poly.entity_id
_entity_poly.type
_entity_poly.pdbx_seq_one_letter_code
_entity_poly.pdbx_strand_id
1 'polypeptide(L)'
;MDEVAAIKQLVTHYPLELEFARHAATKNEYVSDVKVIIKDHTNKTVLNATSDGPFMLVKLPQGRYAVSTERNGVSQQRAANVTPGQHERLLFLWPQ
;
A
#
# COMPACT_ATOMS: atom_id res chain seq x y z
N MET A 1 33.98 7.56 8.26
CA MET A 1 32.80 7.53 9.14
C MET A 1 31.59 7.40 8.23
N ASP A 2 31.40 6.28 7.52
CA ASP A 2 30.47 6.27 6.38
C ASP A 2 29.67 4.96 6.24
N GLU A 3 29.87 3.98 7.12
CA GLU A 3 29.23 2.66 7.02
C GLU A 3 27.81 2.61 7.62
N VAL A 4 27.41 3.58 8.45
CA VAL A 4 26.08 3.60 9.08
C VAL A 4 25.00 4.30 8.25
N ALA A 5 25.40 5.09 7.24
CA ALA A 5 24.46 5.80 6.37
C ALA A 5 23.82 4.89 5.32
N ALA A 6 24.60 3.95 4.76
CA ALA A 6 24.11 3.01 3.74
C ALA A 6 23.08 2.01 4.31
N ILE A 7 23.21 1.60 5.58
CA ILE A 7 22.32 0.62 6.21
C ILE A 7 20.96 1.24 6.58
N LYS A 8 20.91 2.54 6.93
CA LYS A 8 19.64 3.26 7.14
C LYS A 8 18.82 3.45 5.85
N GLN A 9 19.47 3.42 4.68
CA GLN A 9 18.78 3.49 3.39
C GLN A 9 18.00 2.21 3.06
N LEU A 10 18.42 1.05 3.58
CA LEU A 10 17.77 -0.24 3.35
C LEU A 10 16.50 -0.46 4.19
N VAL A 11 16.46 0.04 5.43
CA VAL A 11 15.23 0.01 6.27
C VAL A 11 14.12 0.93 5.72
N THR A 12 14.49 1.86 4.83
CA THR A 12 13.58 2.74 4.07
C THR A 12 12.98 2.05 2.83
N HIS A 13 13.23 0.75 2.60
CA HIS A 13 12.88 0.13 1.33
C HIS A 13 11.37 -0.08 1.11
N TYR A 14 10.54 -0.19 2.14
CA TYR A 14 9.09 -0.36 1.96
C TYR A 14 8.31 0.41 3.05
N PRO A 15 8.16 1.73 2.89
CA PRO A 15 7.46 2.55 3.87
C PRO A 15 5.94 2.37 3.82
N LEU A 16 5.40 1.67 2.83
CA LEU A 16 3.98 1.46 2.67
C LEU A 16 3.67 -0.04 2.53
N GLU A 17 2.82 -0.55 3.41
CA GLU A 17 2.22 -1.88 3.34
C GLU A 17 0.72 -1.77 3.10
N LEU A 18 0.22 -2.50 2.12
CA LEU A 18 -1.20 -2.61 1.83
C LEU A 18 -1.66 -4.01 2.24
N GLU A 19 -2.67 -4.09 3.11
CA GLU A 19 -3.30 -5.33 3.54
C GLU A 19 -4.72 -5.40 2.95
N PHE A 20 -5.06 -6.52 2.30
CA PHE A 20 -6.32 -6.74 1.62
C PHE A 20 -7.09 -7.89 2.26
N ALA A 21 -8.27 -7.59 2.78
CA ALA A 21 -9.16 -8.57 3.38
C ALA A 21 -10.62 -8.28 3.05
N ARG A 22 -11.49 -9.28 3.17
CA ARG A 22 -12.95 -9.10 3.16
C ARG A 22 -13.55 -9.55 4.47
N HIS A 23 -14.61 -8.87 4.91
CA HIS A 23 -15.45 -9.39 5.98
C HIS A 23 -16.03 -10.73 5.53
N ALA A 24 -15.91 -11.76 6.36
CA ALA A 24 -16.65 -13.01 6.22
C ALA A 24 -17.33 -13.36 7.54
N ALA A 25 -18.33 -14.25 7.48
CA ALA A 25 -19.23 -14.56 8.60
C ALA A 25 -18.52 -14.99 9.89
N THR A 26 -17.34 -15.60 9.81
CA THR A 26 -16.61 -16.14 10.97
C THR A 26 -15.24 -15.53 11.20
N LYS A 27 -14.53 -15.11 10.14
CA LYS A 27 -13.22 -14.42 10.23
C LYS A 27 -12.93 -13.67 8.94
N ASN A 28 -12.21 -12.55 9.02
CA ASN A 28 -11.76 -11.83 7.82
C ASN A 28 -11.02 -12.80 6.87
N GLU A 29 -11.45 -12.81 5.62
CA GLU A 29 -10.84 -13.64 4.60
C GLU A 29 -9.87 -12.80 3.78
N TYR A 30 -8.65 -13.29 3.63
CA TYR A 30 -7.63 -12.63 2.83
C TYR A 30 -7.96 -12.73 1.35
N VAL A 31 -7.81 -11.62 0.64
CA VAL A 31 -8.21 -11.53 -0.77
C VAL A 31 -7.03 -11.18 -1.67
N SER A 32 -7.08 -11.74 -2.87
CA SER A 32 -6.17 -11.44 -3.98
C SER A 32 -6.99 -10.85 -5.14
N ASP A 33 -6.31 -10.55 -6.25
CA ASP A 33 -6.87 -9.92 -7.45
C ASP A 33 -7.42 -8.50 -7.17
N VAL A 34 -6.70 -7.76 -6.34
CA VAL A 34 -7.02 -6.35 -6.06
C VAL A 34 -6.21 -5.47 -6.99
N LYS A 35 -6.87 -4.68 -7.83
CA LYS A 35 -6.20 -3.68 -8.65
C LYS A 35 -5.81 -2.50 -7.77
N VAL A 36 -4.53 -2.18 -7.73
CA VAL A 36 -3.95 -1.10 -6.92
C VAL A 36 -3.40 -0.03 -7.86
N ILE A 37 -3.92 1.18 -7.70
CA ILE A 37 -3.46 2.37 -8.40
C ILE A 37 -3.00 3.39 -7.35
N ILE A 38 -1.74 3.79 -7.42
CA ILE A 38 -1.20 4.82 -6.53
C ILE A 38 -0.91 6.07 -7.36
N LYS A 39 -1.45 7.20 -6.92
CA LYS A 39 -1.23 8.51 -7.51
C LYS A 39 -0.49 9.41 -6.54
N ASP A 40 0.43 10.20 -7.06
CA ASP A 40 1.12 11.26 -6.31
C ASP A 40 0.21 12.52 -6.17
N HIS A 41 0.62 13.50 -5.37
CA HIS A 41 -0.06 14.79 -5.21
C HIS A 41 -0.36 15.53 -6.52
N THR A 42 0.42 15.29 -7.58
CA THR A 42 0.19 15.82 -8.94
C THR A 42 -0.89 15.05 -9.72
N ASN A 43 -1.56 14.08 -9.09
CA ASN A 43 -2.51 13.16 -9.70
C ASN A 43 -1.90 12.22 -10.77
N LYS A 44 -0.56 12.18 -10.85
CA LYS A 44 0.19 11.26 -11.72
C LYS A 44 0.19 9.86 -11.11
N THR A 45 -0.20 8.87 -11.90
CA THR A 45 -0.09 7.45 -11.53
C THR A 45 1.39 7.06 -11.42
N VAL A 46 1.83 6.73 -10.20
CA VAL A 46 3.19 6.28 -9.90
C VAL A 46 3.28 4.75 -9.80
N LEU A 47 2.16 4.09 -9.51
CA LEU A 47 2.05 2.64 -9.51
C LEU A 47 0.68 2.22 -10.04
N ASN A 48 0.68 1.18 -10.87
CA ASN A 48 -0.50 0.47 -11.32
C ASN A 48 -0.14 -1.02 -11.38
N ALA A 49 -0.65 -1.81 -10.43
CA ALA A 49 -0.40 -3.23 -10.37
C ALA A 49 -1.61 -3.96 -9.76
N THR A 50 -1.70 -5.26 -10.00
CA THR A 50 -2.70 -6.12 -9.37
C THR A 50 -2.02 -6.91 -8.25
N SER A 51 -2.60 -6.92 -7.05
CA SER A 51 -2.12 -7.69 -5.92
C SER A 51 -2.58 -9.14 -6.03
N ASP A 52 -1.63 -10.07 -6.13
CA ASP A 52 -1.88 -11.51 -6.14
C ASP A 52 -2.00 -12.11 -4.73
N GLY A 53 -1.68 -11.32 -3.70
CA GLY A 53 -1.75 -11.73 -2.31
C GLY A 53 -2.43 -10.71 -1.40
N PRO A 54 -2.68 -11.09 -0.15
CA PRO A 54 -3.26 -10.18 0.85
C PRO A 54 -2.33 -9.08 1.31
N PHE A 55 -1.04 -9.16 1.00
CA PHE A 55 -0.04 -8.16 1.38
C PHE A 55 0.67 -7.66 0.14
N MET A 56 0.77 -6.34 0.00
CA MET A 56 1.56 -5.69 -1.04
C MET A 56 2.46 -4.64 -0.41
N LEU A 57 3.77 -4.82 -0.55
CA LEU A 57 4.78 -3.88 -0.09
C LEU A 57 5.13 -2.93 -1.22
N VAL A 58 5.08 -1.62 -0.94
CA VAL A 58 5.33 -0.60 -1.94
C VAL A 58 6.46 0.31 -1.51
N LYS A 59 7.48 0.42 -2.38
CA LYS A 59 8.58 1.37 -2.24
C LYS A 59 8.21 2.68 -2.93
N LEU A 60 7.94 3.71 -2.14
CA LEU A 60 7.68 5.06 -2.63
C LEU A 60 8.65 6.06 -1.99
N PRO A 61 9.04 7.12 -2.70
CA PRO A 61 9.77 8.22 -2.09
C PRO A 61 8.90 8.96 -1.06
N GLN A 62 9.53 9.72 -0.17
CA GLN A 62 8.81 10.59 0.78
C GLN A 62 7.81 11.48 0.04
N GLY A 63 6.57 11.51 0.50
CA GLY A 63 5.51 12.26 -0.15
C GLY A 63 4.12 11.80 0.26
N ARG A 64 3.11 12.47 -0.29
CA ARG A 64 1.70 12.13 -0.10
C ARG A 64 1.15 11.48 -1.35
N TYR A 65 0.48 10.36 -1.15
CA TYR A 65 -0.07 9.54 -2.22
C TYR A 65 -1.54 9.23 -1.96
N ALA A 66 -2.29 9.03 -3.04
CA ALA A 66 -3.63 8.46 -3.02
C ALA A 66 -3.54 7.03 -3.52
N VAL A 67 -3.87 6.07 -2.64
CA VAL A 67 -3.94 4.65 -2.94
C VAL A 67 -5.39 4.30 -3.25
N SER A 68 -5.67 3.95 -4.49
CA SER A 68 -6.97 3.47 -4.95
C SER A 68 -6.89 1.97 -5.17
N THR A 69 -7.82 1.22 -4.60
CA THR A 69 -7.91 -0.22 -4.73
C THR A 69 -9.26 -0.57 -5.32
N GLU A 70 -9.30 -1.47 -6.30
CA GLU A 70 -10.55 -1.89 -6.95
C GLU A 70 -10.60 -3.41 -6.95
N ARG A 71 -11.73 -3.96 -6.51
CA ARG A 71 -11.99 -5.40 -6.54
C ARG A 71 -13.47 -5.64 -6.82
N ASN A 72 -13.77 -6.43 -7.85
CA ASN A 72 -15.13 -6.80 -8.24
C ASN A 72 -16.09 -5.60 -8.37
N GLY A 73 -15.62 -4.50 -8.97
CA GLY A 73 -16.38 -3.25 -9.13
C GLY A 73 -16.46 -2.36 -7.88
N VAL A 74 -15.94 -2.80 -6.73
CA VAL A 74 -15.89 -2.00 -5.50
C VAL A 74 -14.52 -1.34 -5.37
N SER A 75 -14.51 -0.02 -5.59
CA SER A 75 -13.33 0.83 -5.40
C SER A 75 -13.27 1.42 -4.00
N GLN A 76 -12.10 1.35 -3.36
CA GLN A 76 -11.78 2.05 -2.11
C GLN A 76 -10.58 2.97 -2.35
N GLN A 77 -10.58 4.15 -1.73
CA GLN A 77 -9.46 5.09 -1.82
C GLN A 77 -9.00 5.48 -0.41
N ARG A 78 -7.70 5.43 -0.17
CA ARG A 78 -7.07 5.91 1.07
C ARG A 78 -5.88 6.78 0.76
N ALA A 79 -5.63 7.77 1.61
CA ALA A 79 -4.40 8.55 1.53
C ALA A 79 -3.28 7.79 2.24
N ALA A 80 -2.09 7.80 1.65
CA ALA A 80 -0.85 7.30 2.24
C ALA A 80 0.14 8.47 2.37
N ASN A 81 0.76 8.63 3.53
CA ASN A 81 1.80 9.59 3.80
C ASN A 81 3.11 8.83 4.06
N VAL A 82 4.00 8.87 3.08
CA VAL A 82 5.30 8.22 3.18
C VAL A 82 6.27 9.19 3.84
N THR A 83 6.70 8.85 5.07
CA THR A 83 7.65 9.66 5.84
C THR A 83 8.90 8.82 6.15
N PRO A 84 10.13 9.36 5.98
CA PRO A 84 11.37 8.65 6.29
C PRO A 84 11.37 8.14 7.73
N GLY A 85 11.66 6.86 7.92
CA GLY A 85 11.67 6.22 9.24
C GLY A 85 10.29 5.82 9.77
N GLN A 86 9.21 6.03 9.02
CA GLN A 86 7.87 5.56 9.36
C GLN A 86 7.41 4.49 8.36
N HIS A 87 6.77 3.45 8.88
CA HIS A 87 6.08 2.44 8.11
C HIS A 87 4.58 2.66 8.27
N GLU A 88 3.90 2.92 7.17
CA GLU A 88 2.45 3.10 7.14
C GLU A 88 1.78 1.85 6.56
N ARG A 89 0.80 1.34 7.31
CA ARG A 89 0.01 0.17 6.91
C ARG A 89 -1.41 0.62 6.59
N LEU A 90 -1.89 0.29 5.40
CA LEU A 90 -3.27 0.53 4.98
C LEU A 90 -4.04 -0.78 4.85
N LEU A 91 -5.02 -0.98 5.73
CA LEU A 91 -5.97 -2.08 5.62
C LEU A 91 -7.17 -1.70 4.75
N PHE A 92 -7.40 -2.47 3.70
CA PHE A 92 -8.58 -2.43 2.87
C PHE A 92 -9.46 -3.63 3.19
N LEU A 93 -10.59 -3.35 3.81
CA LEU A 93 -11.57 -4.35 4.21
C LEU A 93 -12.83 -4.16 3.38
N TRP A 94 -13.17 -5.13 2.55
CA TRP A 94 -14.41 -5.09 1.76
C TRP A 94 -15.58 -5.68 2.54
N PRO A 95 -16.79 -5.09 2.45
CA PRO A 95 -18.01 -5.71 2.96
C PRO A 95 -18.38 -6.95 2.14
N GLN A 96 -19.10 -7.88 2.77
CA GLN A 96 -19.66 -9.09 2.12
C GLN A 96 -20.88 -8.73 1.28
#